data_AF-A0A9D1B8G9-F1
#
_entry.id   AF-A0A9D1B8G9-F1
#
_cell.length_a   1.000
_cell.length_b   1.000
_cell.length_c   1.000
_cell.angle_alpha   90.00
_cell.angle_beta   90.00
_cell.angle_gamma   90.00
#
_symmetry.space_group_name_H-M   'P 1'
#
loop_
_entity.id
_entity.type
_entity.pdbx_description
1 polymer ?
#
loop_
_entity_poly.entity_id
_entity_poly.type
_entity_poly.pdbx_seq_one_letter_code
_entity_poly.pdbx_strand_id
1 'polypeptide(L)'
;MSAYARREHPRHITLAITGASGLQYGIRLLEMLLRANVRVSLLFSRAAHAVAALETGWNLPSRHDELAALFSRRFGAADGQLRAYAREDWTAPIASGSNPPDAMVVCPCTTGTLAA
;
A
#
# COMPACT_ATOMS: atom_id res chain seq x y z
N MET A 1 -18.80 -6.38 -24.88
CA MET A 1 -18.32 -7.70 -24.43
C MET A 1 -17.52 -7.47 -23.14
N SER A 2 -18.16 -7.62 -21.97
CA SER A 2 -17.71 -7.01 -20.71
C SER A 2 -16.40 -7.61 -20.18
N ALA A 3 -15.32 -6.84 -20.20
CA ALA A 3 -14.04 -7.15 -19.54
C ALA A 3 -14.12 -7.14 -18.00
N TYR A 4 -15.33 -6.96 -17.43
CA TYR A 4 -15.63 -6.96 -16.01
C TYR A 4 -16.47 -8.19 -15.62
N ALA A 5 -16.01 -9.39 -15.98
CA ALA A 5 -16.52 -10.59 -15.31
C ALA A 5 -16.19 -10.49 -13.81
N ARG A 6 -17.19 -10.68 -12.93
CA ARG A 6 -17.00 -10.70 -11.48
C ARG A 6 -15.96 -11.77 -11.16
N ARG A 7 -14.79 -11.35 -10.65
CA ARG A 7 -13.78 -12.28 -10.14
C ARG A 7 -14.29 -12.95 -8.88
N GLU A 8 -14.08 -14.25 -8.76
CA GLU A 8 -14.46 -15.05 -7.58
C GLU A 8 -13.60 -14.75 -6.34
N HIS A 9 -12.46 -14.08 -6.52
CA HIS A 9 -11.58 -13.64 -5.43
C HIS A 9 -11.44 -12.10 -5.35
N PRO A 10 -11.24 -11.54 -4.15
CA PRO A 10 -10.91 -10.12 -3.98
C PRO A 10 -9.68 -9.77 -4.81
N ARG A 11 -9.72 -8.66 -5.56
CA ARG A 11 -8.55 -8.17 -6.30
C ARG A 11 -7.40 -7.94 -5.34
N HIS A 12 -6.17 -8.17 -5.78
CA HIS A 12 -4.95 -7.95 -5.00
C HIS A 12 -4.11 -6.85 -5.64
N ILE A 13 -3.89 -5.76 -4.92
CA ILE A 13 -3.08 -4.63 -5.40
C ILE A 13 -1.89 -4.41 -4.46
N THR A 14 -0.70 -4.26 -5.04
CA THR A 14 0.46 -3.74 -4.31
C THR A 14 0.44 -2.22 -4.38
N LEU A 15 0.41 -1.56 -3.22
CA LEU A 15 0.51 -0.11 -3.13
C LEU A 15 1.86 0.24 -2.49
N ALA A 16 2.72 0.94 -3.21
CA ALA A 16 3.93 1.52 -2.69
C ALA A 16 3.75 3.02 -2.47
N ILE A 17 4.11 3.52 -1.29
CA ILE A 17 4.08 4.94 -0.94
C ILE A 17 5.53 5.37 -0.67
N THR A 18 6.03 6.32 -1.46
CA THR A 18 7.40 6.83 -1.31
C THR A 18 7.42 8.28 -0.79
N GLY A 19 8.61 8.80 -0.50
CA GLY A 19 8.80 10.13 0.10
C GLY A 19 8.72 11.28 -0.90
N ALA A 20 7.81 11.21 -1.86
CA ALA A 20 7.47 12.35 -2.72
C ALA A 20 6.34 13.15 -2.06
N SER A 21 6.20 14.42 -2.45
CA SER A 21 5.10 15.25 -1.95
C SER A 21 3.74 14.71 -2.38
N GLY A 22 2.71 14.93 -1.56
CA GLY A 22 1.35 14.48 -1.84
C GLY A 22 1.03 13.12 -1.21
N LEU A 23 1.54 12.86 0.00
CA LEU A 23 1.28 11.60 0.71
C LEU A 23 -0.23 11.33 0.91
N GLN A 24 -1.01 12.40 0.99
CA GLN A 24 -2.47 12.36 1.10
C GLN A 24 -3.12 11.54 -0.02
N TYR A 25 -2.56 11.56 -1.24
CA TYR A 25 -3.08 10.78 -2.36
C TYR A 25 -2.87 9.27 -2.13
N GLY A 26 -1.70 8.87 -1.62
CA GLY A 26 -1.41 7.47 -1.29
C GLY A 26 -2.31 6.95 -0.17
N ILE A 27 -2.49 7.74 0.89
CA ILE A 27 -3.38 7.40 2.02
C ILE A 27 -4.84 7.30 1.55
N ARG A 28 -5.31 8.26 0.74
CA ARG A 28 -6.67 8.23 0.21
C ARG A 28 -6.90 7.06 -0.73
N LEU A 29 -5.93 6.73 -1.57
CA LEU A 29 -5.98 5.56 -2.43
C LEU A 29 -6.08 4.28 -1.60
N LEU A 30 -5.25 4.12 -0.55
CA LEU A 30 -5.33 2.99 0.37
C LEU A 30 -6.74 2.85 0.97
N GLU A 31 -7.32 3.93 1.48
CA GLU A 31 -8.69 3.93 2.01
C GLU A 31 -9.71 3.45 0.97
N MET A 32 -9.63 3.95 -0.26
CA MET A 32 -10.58 3.59 -1.33
C MET A 32 -10.41 2.13 -1.78
N LEU A 33 -9.18 1.60 -1.83
CA LEU A 33 -8.92 0.20 -2.14
C LEU A 33 -9.54 -0.72 -1.08
N LEU A 34 -9.34 -0.40 0.20
CA LEU A 34 -9.91 -1.19 1.28
C LEU A 34 -11.45 -1.16 1.26
N ARG A 35 -12.06 0.00 1.03
CA ARG A 35 -13.53 0.12 0.87
C ARG A 35 -14.07 -0.61 -0.35
N ALA A 36 -13.27 -0.73 -1.41
CA ALA A 36 -13.61 -1.49 -2.61
C ALA A 36 -13.40 -3.01 -2.46
N ASN A 37 -13.18 -3.49 -1.23
CA ASN A 37 -12.90 -4.89 -0.91
C ASN A 37 -11.69 -5.46 -1.69
N VAL A 38 -10.65 -4.63 -1.88
CA VAL A 38 -9.39 -5.03 -2.49
C VAL A 38 -8.43 -5.44 -1.38
N ARG A 39 -7.72 -6.56 -1.58
CA ARG A 39 -6.57 -6.95 -0.75
C ARG A 39 -5.39 -6.07 -1.13
N VAL A 40 -4.72 -5.48 -0.15
CA VAL A 40 -3.62 -4.55 -0.35
C VAL A 40 -2.33 -5.06 0.31
N SER A 41 -1.29 -5.21 -0.50
CA SER A 41 0.09 -5.32 -0.02
C SER A 41 0.70 -3.92 0.01
N LEU A 42 0.97 -3.38 1.20
CA LEU A 42 1.52 -2.04 1.38
C LEU A 42 3.04 -2.07 1.49
N LEU A 43 3.70 -1.24 0.70
CA LEU A 43 5.11 -0.87 0.87
C LEU A 43 5.16 0.60 1.25
N PHE A 44 5.85 0.93 2.34
CA PHE A 44 5.92 2.30 2.83
C PHE A 44 7.38 2.64 3.15
N SER A 45 7.95 3.59 2.42
CA SER A 45 9.38 3.86 2.55
C SER A 45 9.71 4.68 3.80
N ARG A 46 10.96 4.62 4.27
CA ARG A 46 11.45 5.49 5.35
C ARG A 46 11.24 6.98 5.04
N ALA A 47 11.43 7.38 3.78
CA ALA A 47 11.22 8.76 3.35
C ALA A 47 9.73 9.15 3.37
N ALA A 48 8.82 8.21 3.08
CA ALA A 48 7.38 8.45 3.21
C ALA A 48 6.97 8.75 4.66
N HIS A 49 7.63 8.16 5.67
CA HIS A 49 7.37 8.50 7.08
C HIS A 49 7.74 9.95 7.40
N ALA A 50 8.88 10.42 6.89
CA ALA A 50 9.30 11.81 7.07
C ALA A 50 8.30 12.78 6.41
N VAL A 51 7.89 12.48 5.17
CA VAL A 51 6.87 13.29 4.46
C VAL A 51 5.52 13.26 5.18
N ALA A 52 5.10 12.14 5.75
CA ALA A 52 3.88 12.05 6.55
C ALA A 52 3.86 13.05 7.70
N ALA A 53 4.95 13.07 8.48
CA ALA A 53 5.07 13.99 9.60
C ALA A 53 5.04 15.45 9.14
N LEU A 54 5.71 15.77 8.03
CA LEU A 54 5.80 17.14 7.49
C LEU A 54 4.49 17.64 6.86
N GLU A 55 3.81 16.83 6.04
CA GLU A 55 2.64 17.26 5.26
C GLU A 55 1.31 17.08 5.98
N THR A 56 1.23 16.14 6.92
CA THR A 56 -0.05 15.77 7.56
C THR A 56 -0.01 15.92 9.08
N GLY A 57 1.17 16.14 9.67
CA GLY A 57 1.38 16.10 11.12
C GLY A 57 1.29 14.70 11.72
N TRP A 58 1.17 13.65 10.90
CA TRP A 58 1.02 12.28 11.39
C TRP A 58 2.37 11.61 11.62
N ASN A 59 2.63 11.22 12.87
CA ASN A 59 3.74 10.35 13.23
C ASN A 59 3.31 8.89 13.06
N LEU A 60 3.42 8.39 11.82
CA LEU A 60 3.05 7.01 11.49
C LEU A 60 4.07 6.00 12.08
N PRO A 61 3.62 4.86 12.63
CA PRO A 61 4.50 3.82 13.17
C PRO A 61 5.50 3.33 12.13
N SER A 62 6.78 3.25 12.49
CA SER A 62 7.83 2.76 11.57
C SER A 62 7.80 1.24 11.38
N ARG A 63 7.16 0.51 12.30
CA ARG A 63 6.98 -0.93 12.18
C ARG A 63 5.82 -1.24 11.25
N HIS A 64 6.06 -2.09 10.25
CA HIS A 64 5.11 -2.38 9.18
C HIS A 64 3.80 -3.03 9.69
N ASP A 65 3.90 -3.96 10.64
CA ASP A 65 2.75 -4.59 11.30
C ASP A 65 1.87 -3.57 12.03
N GLU A 66 2.48 -2.66 12.79
CA GLU A 66 1.77 -1.58 13.47
C GLU A 66 1.16 -0.57 12.51
N LEU A 67 1.86 -0.24 11.42
CA LEU A 67 1.37 0.64 10.37
C LEU A 67 0.13 0.06 9.68
N ALA A 68 0.20 -1.23 9.31
CA ALA A 68 -0.93 -1.95 8.75
C ALA A 68 -2.10 -1.99 9.75
N ALA A 69 -1.85 -2.31 11.01
CA ALA A 69 -2.88 -2.34 12.05
C ALA A 69 -3.53 -0.96 12.26
N LEU A 70 -2.75 0.12 12.22
CA LEU A 70 -3.27 1.49 12.31
C LEU A 70 -4.22 1.79 11.14
N PHE A 71 -3.80 1.55 9.91
CA PHE A 71 -4.65 1.80 8.74
C PHE A 71 -5.86 0.87 8.68
N SER A 72 -5.71 -0.40 9.05
CA SER A 72 -6.82 -1.35 9.13
C SER A 72 -7.89 -0.87 10.11
N ARG A 73 -7.51 -0.44 11.32
CA ARG A 73 -8.45 0.15 12.28
C ARG A 73 -9.07 1.45 11.76
N ARG A 74 -8.26 2.32 11.16
CA ARG A 74 -8.68 3.65 10.71
C ARG A 74 -9.67 3.60 9.54
N PHE A 75 -9.55 2.60 8.68
CA PHE A 75 -10.35 2.45 7.45
C PHE A 75 -11.32 1.28 7.47
N GLY A 76 -11.34 0.48 8.53
CA GLY A 76 -12.26 -0.65 8.68
C GLY A 76 -11.91 -1.83 7.76
N ALA A 77 -10.62 -2.13 7.60
CA ALA A 77 -10.19 -3.26 6.78
C ALA A 77 -10.58 -4.60 7.43
N ALA A 78 -11.01 -5.57 6.62
CA ALA A 78 -11.22 -6.93 7.06
C ALA A 78 -9.90 -7.64 7.40
N ASP A 79 -9.98 -8.74 8.15
CA ASP A 79 -8.78 -9.52 8.49
C ASP A 79 -8.07 -10.02 7.23
N GLY A 80 -6.74 -9.91 7.23
CA GLY A 80 -5.90 -10.24 6.07
C GLY A 80 -6.04 -9.32 4.85
N GLN A 81 -6.92 -8.31 4.87
CA GLN A 81 -7.14 -7.42 3.72
C GLN A 81 -5.98 -6.45 3.50
N LEU A 82 -5.32 -5.98 4.57
CA LEU A 82 -4.15 -5.11 4.50
C LEU A 82 -2.97 -5.79 5.18
N ARG A 83 -1.84 -5.87 4.47
CA ARG A 83 -0.56 -6.28 5.04
C ARG A 83 0.54 -5.37 4.54
N ALA A 84 1.36 -4.85 5.45
CA ALA A 84 2.54 -4.08 5.08
C ALA A 84 3.80 -4.93 5.18
N TYR A 85 4.75 -4.67 4.29
CA TYR A 85 6.01 -5.42 4.20
C TYR A 85 7.20 -4.48 4.28
N ALA A 86 8.31 -5.01 4.80
CA ALA A 86 9.58 -4.29 4.80
C ALA A 86 10.22 -4.30 3.41
N ARG A 87 11.04 -3.29 3.13
CA ARG A 87 11.82 -3.19 1.88
C ARG A 87 12.65 -4.45 1.58
N GLU A 88 13.23 -5.03 2.62
CA GLU A 88 14.12 -6.20 2.54
C GLU A 88 13.42 -7.51 2.91
N ASP A 89 12.07 -7.53 2.94
CA ASP A 89 11.33 -8.76 3.15
C ASP A 89 11.25 -9.57 1.85
N TRP A 90 12.33 -10.31 1.56
CA TRP A 90 12.42 -11.21 0.41
C TRP A 90 11.43 -12.39 0.48
N THR A 91 10.80 -12.61 1.64
CA THR A 91 9.78 -13.63 1.83
C THR A 91 8.37 -13.12 1.56
N ALA A 92 8.22 -11.81 1.32
CA ALA A 92 6.94 -11.21 0.95
C ALA A 92 6.44 -11.84 -0.36
N PRO A 93 5.15 -12.24 -0.45
CA PRO A 93 4.61 -12.87 -1.66
C PRO A 93 4.79 -12.03 -2.92
N ILE A 94 4.79 -10.71 -2.78
CA ILE A 94 4.96 -9.73 -3.86
C ILE A 94 6.39 -9.68 -4.44
N ALA A 95 7.36 -10.31 -3.77
CA ALA A 95 8.73 -10.46 -4.28
C ALA A 95 8.89 -11.67 -5.22
N SER A 96 7.88 -12.54 -5.32
CA SER A 96 7.88 -13.72 -6.19
C SER A 96 6.92 -13.54 -7.37
N GLY A 97 7.39 -13.90 -8.57
CA GLY A 97 6.57 -13.90 -9.78
C GLY A 97 5.53 -15.03 -9.85
N SER A 98 5.56 -16.01 -8.94
CA SER A 98 4.66 -17.17 -8.97
C SER A 98 3.22 -16.84 -8.53
N ASN A 99 3.02 -15.73 -7.83
CA ASN A 99 1.69 -15.28 -7.41
C ASN A 99 1.61 -13.74 -7.46
N PRO A 100 1.64 -13.15 -8.66
CA PRO A 100 1.72 -11.71 -8.79
C PRO A 100 0.42 -11.05 -8.34
N PRO A 101 0.49 -9.82 -7.80
CA PRO A 101 -0.70 -9.00 -7.62
C PRO A 101 -1.33 -8.68 -8.98
N ASP A 102 -2.60 -8.32 -8.98
CA ASP A 102 -3.32 -7.91 -10.20
C ASP A 102 -2.82 -6.59 -10.77
N ALA A 103 -2.30 -5.73 -9.90
CA ALA A 103 -1.71 -4.46 -10.26
C ALA A 103 -0.75 -3.97 -9.18
N MET A 104 0.13 -3.06 -9.56
CA MET A 104 0.96 -2.28 -8.65
C MET A 104 0.76 -0.79 -8.89
N VAL A 105 0.69 -0.01 -7.83
CA VAL A 105 0.64 1.45 -7.87
C VAL A 105 1.73 2.01 -6.97
N VAL A 106 2.48 3.01 -7.45
CA VAL A 106 3.38 3.82 -6.62
C VAL A 106 2.78 5.21 -6.48
N CYS A 107 2.32 5.58 -5.28
CA CYS A 107 1.63 6.85 -5.04
C CYS A 107 1.86 7.40 -3.62
N PRO A 108 2.51 8.57 -3.47
CA PRO A 108 3.26 9.28 -4.51
C PRO A 108 4.56 8.52 -4.87
N CYS A 109 5.13 8.83 -6.03
CA CYS A 109 6.38 8.24 -6.52
C CYS A 109 7.46 9.32 -6.62
N THR A 110 8.62 9.06 -6.03
CA THR A 110 9.80 9.93 -6.15
C THR A 110 10.48 9.66 -7.49
N THR A 111 11.13 10.67 -8.05
CA THR A 111 11.99 10.49 -9.23
C THR A 111 13.07 9.44 -9.00
N GLY A 112 13.61 9.35 -7.79
CA GLY A 112 14.58 8.31 -7.41
C GLY A 112 14.02 6.89 -7.43
N THR A 113 12.75 6.67 -7.07
CA THR A 113 12.11 5.35 -7.21
C THR A 113 11.73 5.05 -8.65
N LEU A 114 11.37 6.08 -9.44
CA LEU A 114 11.05 5.92 -10.86
C LEU A 114 12.27 5.52 -11.71
N ALA A 115 13.45 6.04 -11.37
CA ALA A 115 14.68 5.86 -12.17
C ALA A 115 15.49 4.59 -11.82
N ALA A 116 15.11 3.89 -10.74
CA ALA A 116 15.86 2.76 -10.19
C ALA A 116 15.49 1.42 -10.84
#